data_AF-A0A8H8JSB7-F1
#
_entry.id   AF-A0A8H8JSB7-F1
#
_cell.length_a   1.000
_cell.length_b   1.000
_cell.length_c   1.000
_cell.angle_alpha   90.00
_cell.angle_beta   90.00
_cell.angle_gamma   90.00
#
_symmetry.space_group_name_H-M   'P 1'
#
loop_
_entity.id
_entity.type
_entity.pdbx_description
1 polymer ?
#
loop_
_entity_poly.entity_id
_entity_poly.type
_entity_poly.pdbx_seq_one_letter_code
_entity_poly.pdbx_strand_id
1 'polypeptide(L)'
;MATKCLHFYTYNLRRDTTVMLMFQPPDSEKLYKDQFPVVWKVLTFRAGGHAKAVVRYCARLAFGYAQTASSVTLLPAWLLIIEQDDDNFVTSAAWVEVKSGDQTEIVNSGGGSRFGKKTEGNVSTSRLLVCKNNSKSRANLSVGFVRGDFIDQRYDPMLVWRGVGLPMSLGIIRVCARDVDG
;
A
#
# COMPACT_ATOMS: atom_id res chain seq x y z
N MET A 1 -3.49 -6.70 -10.48
CA MET A 1 -2.24 -7.49 -10.35
C MET A 1 -2.63 -8.77 -9.63
N ALA A 2 -2.18 -9.95 -10.05
CA ALA A 2 -2.71 -11.20 -9.51
C ALA A 2 -2.18 -11.42 -8.07
N THR A 3 -3.07 -11.80 -7.15
CA THR A 3 -2.70 -12.34 -5.84
C THR A 3 -1.78 -13.54 -6.06
N LYS A 4 -0.53 -13.44 -5.62
CA LYS A 4 0.44 -14.54 -5.71
C LYS A 4 0.34 -15.38 -4.44
N CYS A 5 0.18 -16.69 -4.59
CA CYS A 5 0.16 -17.63 -3.48
C CYS A 5 1.46 -18.43 -3.47
N LEU A 6 2.22 -18.31 -2.39
CA LEU A 6 3.36 -19.17 -2.12
C LEU A 6 2.88 -20.35 -1.31
N HIS A 7 2.99 -21.54 -1.88
CA HIS A 7 2.63 -22.79 -1.23
C HIS A 7 3.88 -23.47 -0.69
N PHE A 8 3.95 -23.61 0.63
CA PHE A 8 5.01 -24.35 1.32
C PHE A 8 4.47 -25.71 1.72
N TYR A 9 5.20 -26.75 1.33
CA TYR A 9 4.93 -28.13 1.71
C TYR A 9 6.18 -28.69 2.34
N THR A 10 6.05 -29.23 3.55
CA THR A 10 7.16 -29.86 4.26
C THR A 10 6.79 -31.30 4.58
N TYR A 11 7.69 -32.22 4.26
CA TYR A 11 7.50 -33.64 4.49
C TYR A 11 8.66 -34.17 5.33
N ASN A 12 8.34 -34.71 6.50
CA ASN A 12 9.28 -35.42 7.35
C ASN A 12 10.55 -34.60 7.69
N LEU A 13 10.35 -33.36 8.12
CA LEU A 13 11.46 -32.50 8.56
C LEU A 13 12.17 -33.15 9.75
N ARG A 14 13.49 -33.24 9.69
CA ARG A 14 14.29 -33.82 10.80
C ARG A 14 14.37 -32.91 12.02
N ARG A 15 14.15 -31.61 11.83
CA ARG A 15 14.22 -30.58 12.87
C ARG A 15 13.17 -29.51 12.60
N ASP A 16 12.76 -28.83 13.65
CA ASP A 16 11.94 -27.64 13.53
C ASP A 16 12.65 -26.64 12.61
N THR A 17 11.93 -26.17 11.60
CA THR A 17 12.48 -25.35 10.53
C THR A 17 11.65 -24.08 10.41
N THR A 18 12.31 -22.93 10.45
CA THR A 18 11.66 -21.62 10.32
C THR A 18 12.04 -21.00 8.98
N VAL A 19 11.04 -20.61 8.20
CA VAL A 19 11.20 -19.87 6.94
C VAL A 19 10.86 -18.41 7.19
N MET A 20 11.79 -17.53 6.87
CA MET A 20 11.64 -16.09 6.97
C MET A 20 11.54 -15.48 5.58
N LEU A 21 10.44 -14.78 5.30
CA LEU A 21 10.22 -14.08 4.05
C LEU A 21 10.58 -12.60 4.23
N MET A 22 11.45 -12.10 3.36
CA MET A 22 12.05 -10.77 3.43
C MET A 22 11.84 -10.04 2.11
N PHE A 23 11.73 -8.72 2.15
CA PHE A 23 11.63 -7.90 0.93
C PHE A 23 12.99 -7.66 0.28
N GLN A 24 14.05 -7.65 1.08
CA GLN A 24 15.43 -7.52 0.63
C GLN A 24 16.24 -8.65 1.26
N PRO A 25 17.09 -9.35 0.50
CA PRO A 25 18.00 -10.34 1.07
C PRO A 25 18.97 -9.66 2.03
N PRO A 26 19.14 -10.18 3.26
CA PRO A 26 20.06 -9.60 4.21
C PRO A 26 21.51 -9.96 3.83
N ASP A 27 22.45 -9.14 4.31
CA ASP A 27 23.88 -9.42 4.19
C ASP A 27 24.23 -10.57 5.13
N SER A 28 24.56 -11.74 4.56
CA SER A 28 24.76 -12.97 5.33
C SER A 28 25.92 -12.87 6.33
N GLU A 29 26.91 -12.01 6.07
CA GLU A 29 28.08 -11.85 6.95
C GLU A 29 27.78 -11.00 8.19
N LYS A 30 26.70 -10.19 8.13
CA LYS A 30 26.29 -9.24 9.17
C LYS A 30 25.02 -9.65 9.90
N LEU A 31 24.36 -10.71 9.43
CA LEU A 31 23.14 -11.23 10.00
C LEU A 31 23.34 -11.58 11.48
N TYR A 32 22.49 -11.03 12.35
CA TYR A 32 22.52 -11.22 13.81
C TYR A 32 23.75 -10.68 14.56
N LYS A 33 24.65 -9.96 13.88
CA LYS A 33 25.71 -9.17 14.53
C LYS A 33 25.32 -7.69 14.53
N ASP A 34 25.27 -7.13 13.32
CA ASP A 34 25.06 -5.71 13.07
C ASP A 34 23.78 -5.45 12.26
N GLN A 35 23.21 -6.50 11.66
CA GLN A 35 21.98 -6.44 10.89
C GLN A 35 20.95 -7.43 11.43
N PHE A 36 19.83 -6.88 11.94
CA PHE A 36 18.64 -7.67 12.21
C PHE A 36 17.81 -7.79 10.93
N PRO A 37 17.43 -9.01 10.51
CA PRO A 37 16.62 -9.18 9.30
C PRO A 37 15.22 -8.59 9.51
N VAL A 38 14.81 -7.71 8.59
CA VAL A 38 13.43 -7.20 8.55
C VAL A 38 12.59 -8.17 7.73
N VAL A 39 11.85 -9.01 8.45
CA VAL A 39 10.98 -10.05 7.87
C VAL A 39 9.56 -9.53 7.76
N TRP A 40 8.91 -9.79 6.62
CA TRP A 40 7.50 -9.47 6.46
C TRP A 40 6.58 -10.65 6.83
N LYS A 41 7.11 -11.88 6.83
CA LYS A 41 6.41 -13.07 7.31
C LYS A 41 7.38 -14.13 7.82
N VAL A 42 6.98 -14.82 8.87
CA VAL A 42 7.70 -15.97 9.43
C VAL A 42 6.77 -17.18 9.46
N LEU A 43 7.27 -18.32 9.01
CA LEU A 43 6.58 -19.61 9.04
C LEU A 43 7.43 -20.59 9.83
N THR A 44 6.83 -21.31 10.77
CA THR A 44 7.53 -22.35 11.55
C THR A 44 6.89 -23.70 11.28
N PHE A 45 7.71 -24.67 10.88
CA PHE A 45 7.31 -26.04 10.60
C PHE A 45 7.96 -26.97 11.63
N ARG A 46 7.16 -27.84 12.24
CA ARG A 46 7.65 -28.80 13.25
C ARG A 46 8.28 -30.03 12.61
N ALA A 47 9.23 -30.63 13.32
CA ALA A 47 9.86 -31.89 12.93
C ALA A 47 8.87 -33.06 12.92
N GLY A 48 9.16 -34.09 12.14
CA GLY A 48 8.47 -35.39 12.15
C GLY A 48 7.05 -35.40 11.57
N GLY A 49 6.56 -34.27 11.05
CA GLY A 49 5.20 -34.14 10.52
C GLY A 49 5.12 -33.76 9.04
N HIS A 50 3.88 -33.78 8.53
CA HIS A 50 3.52 -33.13 7.28
C HIS A 50 2.90 -31.78 7.61
N ALA A 51 3.41 -30.72 6.99
CA ALA A 51 2.84 -29.40 7.17
C ALA A 51 2.73 -28.69 5.84
N LYS A 52 1.65 -27.91 5.73
CA LYS A 52 1.34 -27.07 4.58
C LYS A 52 1.09 -25.67 5.10
N ALA A 53 1.75 -24.69 4.50
CA ALA A 53 1.45 -23.29 4.71
C ALA A 53 1.21 -22.63 3.36
N VAL A 54 0.20 -21.75 3.30
CA VAL A 54 -0.06 -20.94 2.12
C VAL A 54 0.11 -19.49 2.53
N VAL A 55 1.09 -18.82 1.94
CA VAL A 55 1.29 -17.39 2.13
C VAL A 55 0.76 -16.68 0.91
N ARG A 56 -0.29 -15.89 1.11
CA ARG A 56 -0.82 -14.99 0.09
C ARG A 56 -0.03 -13.70 0.16
N TYR A 57 0.63 -13.35 -0.93
CA TYR A 57 1.32 -12.08 -1.10
C TYR A 57 0.65 -11.30 -2.21
N CYS A 58 0.26 -10.08 -1.87
CA CYS A 58 -0.22 -9.13 -2.86
C CYS A 58 0.24 -7.73 -2.44
N ALA A 59 1.36 -7.26 -2.98
CA ALA A 59 1.69 -5.85 -2.93
C ALA A 59 0.83 -5.11 -3.97
N ARG A 60 -0.46 -4.93 -3.65
CA ARG A 60 -1.36 -4.09 -4.44
C ARG A 60 -1.23 -2.68 -3.94
N LEU A 61 -0.29 -1.94 -4.51
CA LEU A 61 -0.14 -0.55 -4.17
C LEU A 61 -1.29 0.26 -4.80
N ALA A 62 -1.76 1.27 -4.09
CA ALA A 62 -2.76 2.20 -4.59
C ALA A 62 -2.48 3.63 -4.13
N PHE A 63 -2.86 4.59 -4.99
CA PHE A 63 -3.01 5.97 -4.57
C PHE A 63 -4.42 6.18 -4.03
N GLY A 64 -4.55 6.84 -2.90
CA GLY A 64 -5.81 7.24 -2.29
C GLY A 64 -6.00 8.74 -2.38
N TYR A 65 -7.24 9.16 -2.53
CA TYR A 65 -7.67 10.52 -2.24
C TYR A 65 -8.06 10.55 -0.76
N ALA A 66 -7.19 11.13 0.04
CA ALA A 66 -7.35 11.19 1.48
C ALA A 66 -8.35 12.30 1.86
N GLN A 67 -9.42 11.94 2.55
CA GLN A 67 -10.10 12.87 3.43
C GLN A 67 -9.40 12.74 4.78
N THR A 68 -8.48 13.65 5.08
CA THR A 68 -8.16 13.87 6.48
C THR A 68 -9.46 14.36 7.09
N ALA A 69 -10.03 13.59 8.02
CA ALA A 69 -11.14 14.08 8.81
C ALA A 69 -10.67 15.34 9.53
N SER A 70 -10.94 16.50 8.94
CA SER A 70 -11.12 17.72 9.72
C SER A 70 -12.54 17.68 10.28
N SER A 71 -12.89 16.58 10.95
CA SER A 71 -14.10 16.48 11.75
C SER A 71 -13.73 16.81 13.19
N VAL A 72 -13.22 18.02 13.41
CA VAL A 72 -13.73 18.77 14.57
C VAL A 72 -15.04 19.34 14.08
N THR A 73 -16.03 18.47 13.93
CA THR A 73 -17.42 18.88 13.85
C THR A 73 -17.65 19.64 15.15
N LEU A 74 -18.01 20.91 15.07
CA LEU A 74 -18.41 21.72 16.22
C LEU A 74 -19.73 21.15 16.77
N LEU A 75 -19.68 19.94 17.32
CA LEU A 75 -20.74 19.40 18.13
C LEU A 75 -20.68 20.11 19.49
N PRO A 76 -21.82 20.41 20.11
CA PRO A 76 -21.82 20.91 21.48
C PRO A 76 -21.11 19.88 22.37
N ALA A 77 -20.30 20.36 23.32
CA ALA A 77 -19.31 19.60 24.09
C ALA A 77 -19.80 18.31 24.80
N TRP A 78 -21.11 18.04 24.80
CA TRP A 78 -21.74 16.87 25.41
C TRP A 78 -22.08 15.74 24.41
N LEU A 79 -22.01 15.96 23.09
CA LEU A 79 -22.28 14.92 22.09
C LEU A 79 -20.99 14.47 21.41
N LEU A 80 -20.20 13.70 22.16
CA LEU A 80 -19.04 12.99 21.64
C LEU A 80 -19.49 11.62 21.13
N ILE A 81 -19.93 11.54 19.87
CA ILE A 81 -19.95 10.25 19.17
C ILE A 81 -18.54 10.07 18.62
N ILE A 82 -17.67 9.39 19.38
CA ILE A 82 -16.46 8.82 18.79
C ILE A 82 -16.92 7.57 18.04
N GLU A 83 -17.22 7.68 16.75
CA GLU A 83 -17.13 6.49 15.89
C GLU A 83 -15.64 6.21 15.72
N GLN A 84 -15.14 5.37 16.62
CA GLN A 84 -13.75 4.94 16.71
C GLN A 84 -13.60 3.67 15.87
N ASP A 85 -13.65 3.80 14.54
CA ASP A 85 -13.20 2.72 13.66
C ASP A 85 -11.80 3.07 13.12
N ASP A 86 -10.83 2.42 13.75
CA ASP A 86 -9.40 2.30 13.44
C ASP A 86 -8.55 3.57 13.62
N ASP A 87 -7.35 3.38 14.18
CA ASP A 87 -6.33 4.37 14.55
C ASP A 87 -5.74 5.22 13.39
N ASN A 88 -6.49 5.40 12.30
CA ASN A 88 -6.06 6.10 11.10
C ASN A 88 -6.85 7.40 10.92
N PHE A 89 -6.21 8.54 11.22
CA PHE A 89 -6.75 9.90 11.01
C PHE A 89 -7.08 10.23 9.53
N VAL A 90 -6.81 9.29 8.63
CA VAL A 90 -6.90 9.45 7.19
C VAL A 90 -7.78 8.35 6.61
N THR A 91 -9.03 8.71 6.30
CA THR A 91 -9.93 7.87 5.52
C THR A 91 -9.80 8.28 4.06
N SER A 92 -9.61 7.32 3.14
CA SER A 92 -9.57 7.65 1.71
C SER A 92 -10.96 7.49 1.10
N ALA A 93 -11.50 8.59 0.55
CA ALA A 93 -12.83 8.57 -0.06
C ALA A 93 -12.86 7.85 -1.42
N ALA A 94 -11.70 7.74 -2.07
CA ALA A 94 -11.50 6.91 -3.25
C ALA A 94 -10.04 6.45 -3.30
N TRP A 95 -9.78 5.34 -3.97
CA TRP A 95 -8.42 4.88 -4.24
C TRP A 95 -8.34 4.21 -5.61
N VAL A 96 -7.13 4.13 -6.15
CA VAL A 96 -6.83 3.51 -7.43
C VAL A 96 -5.55 2.70 -7.31
N GLU A 97 -5.63 1.40 -7.63
CA GLU A 97 -4.43 0.55 -7.70
C GLU A 97 -3.46 1.05 -8.76
N VAL A 98 -2.17 0.91 -8.51
CA VAL A 98 -1.11 1.31 -9.45
C VAL A 98 0.00 0.27 -9.48
N LYS A 99 0.65 0.13 -10.63
CA LYS A 99 1.83 -0.71 -10.86
C LYS A 99 3.02 0.16 -11.25
N SER A 100 4.24 -0.35 -11.07
CA SER A 100 5.45 0.40 -11.42
C SER A 100 5.37 0.96 -12.85
N GLY A 101 5.62 2.26 -13.01
CA GLY A 101 5.47 2.96 -14.28
C GLY A 101 4.06 3.54 -14.56
N ASP A 102 3.06 3.24 -13.74
CA ASP A 102 1.73 3.83 -13.88
C ASP A 102 1.73 5.31 -13.52
N GLN A 103 1.05 6.10 -14.35
CA GLN A 103 0.64 7.45 -14.04
C GLN A 103 -0.88 7.50 -13.85
N THR A 104 -1.31 8.09 -12.74
CA THR A 104 -2.71 8.41 -12.46
C THR A 104 -2.87 9.89 -12.14
N GLU A 105 -4.10 10.38 -12.26
CA GLU A 105 -4.45 11.75 -11.95
C GLU A 105 -5.79 11.81 -11.22
N ILE A 106 -5.96 12.81 -10.35
CA ILE A 106 -7.26 13.15 -9.79
C ILE A 106 -7.90 14.23 -10.65
N VAL A 107 -9.15 14.00 -11.04
CA VAL A 107 -9.94 14.91 -11.86
C VAL A 107 -11.27 15.18 -11.15
N ASN A 108 -11.74 16.43 -11.21
CA ASN A 108 -13.07 16.77 -10.72
C ASN A 108 -14.10 16.45 -11.81
N SER A 109 -15.06 15.59 -11.49
CA SER A 109 -16.27 15.36 -12.30
C SER A 109 -17.47 15.89 -11.51
N GLY A 110 -18.58 16.21 -12.18
CA GLY A 110 -19.75 16.92 -11.64
C GLY A 110 -20.46 16.34 -10.39
N GLY A 111 -19.87 15.37 -9.68
CA GLY A 111 -20.33 14.86 -8.38
C GLY A 111 -19.19 14.55 -7.38
N GLY A 112 -17.94 14.96 -7.64
CA GLY A 112 -16.81 14.74 -6.73
C GLY A 112 -15.45 14.56 -7.42
N SER A 113 -14.38 14.55 -6.63
CA SER A 113 -13.03 14.20 -7.11
C SER A 113 -12.93 12.69 -7.31
N ARG A 114 -12.45 12.28 -8.49
CA ARG A 114 -12.25 10.86 -8.83
C ARG A 114 -10.89 10.66 -9.49
N PHE A 115 -10.37 9.44 -9.44
CA PHE A 115 -9.20 9.09 -10.24
C PHE A 115 -9.58 8.98 -11.73
N GLY A 116 -8.80 9.65 -12.57
CA GLY A 116 -8.88 9.58 -14.03
C GLY A 116 -8.33 8.25 -14.58
N LYS A 117 -8.34 8.12 -15.91
CA LYS A 117 -7.83 6.93 -16.58
C LYS A 117 -6.33 6.78 -16.31
N LYS A 118 -5.89 5.58 -15.94
CA LYS A 118 -4.46 5.26 -15.82
C LYS A 118 -3.82 5.35 -17.19
N THR A 119 -2.67 6.01 -17.25
CA THR A 119 -1.84 6.04 -18.47
C THR A 119 -0.52 5.38 -18.13
N GLU A 120 -0.07 4.45 -18.97
CA GLU A 120 1.26 3.87 -18.86
C GLU A 120 2.29 5.00 -19.12
N GLY A 121 3.20 5.21 -18.17
CA GLY A 121 4.23 6.24 -18.28
C GLY A 121 5.16 5.98 -19.48
N ASN A 122 5.72 7.06 -20.03
CA ASN A 122 6.67 6.96 -21.13
C ASN A 122 7.90 6.14 -20.68
N VAL A 123 8.21 5.08 -21.43
CA VAL A 123 9.17 3.99 -21.12
C VAL A 123 10.59 4.50 -20.83
N SER A 124 10.91 5.74 -21.20
CA SER A 124 12.20 6.40 -20.95
C SER A 124 12.38 7.00 -19.54
N THR A 125 11.34 7.04 -18.70
CA THR A 125 11.40 7.52 -17.30
C THR A 125 10.89 6.48 -16.27
N SER A 126 11.26 5.21 -16.51
CA SER A 126 11.67 4.18 -15.54
C SER A 126 11.06 4.21 -14.13
N ARG A 127 10.21 3.20 -13.82
CA ARG A 127 9.86 2.66 -12.49
C ARG A 127 9.17 3.59 -11.47
N LEU A 128 8.91 4.84 -11.84
CA LEU A 128 8.22 5.78 -10.96
C LEU A 128 6.71 5.63 -11.08
N LEU A 129 6.06 5.62 -9.93
CA LEU A 129 4.62 5.77 -9.79
C LEU A 129 4.31 7.26 -9.66
N VAL A 130 3.39 7.73 -10.47
CA VAL A 130 3.08 9.17 -10.52
C VAL A 130 1.61 9.40 -10.25
N CYS A 131 1.30 10.23 -9.25
CA CYS A 131 -0.04 10.74 -9.02
C CYS A 131 -0.05 12.26 -9.22
N LYS A 132 -0.89 12.75 -10.13
CA LYS A 132 -1.05 14.18 -10.42
C LYS A 132 -2.35 14.70 -9.82
N ASN A 133 -2.29 15.86 -9.18
CA ASN A 133 -3.51 16.59 -8.86
C ASN A 133 -3.91 17.46 -10.06
N ASN A 134 -4.91 17.02 -10.83
CA ASN A 134 -5.51 17.77 -11.93
C ASN A 134 -6.92 18.29 -11.57
N SER A 135 -7.19 18.40 -10.25
CA SER A 135 -8.42 18.98 -9.75
C SER A 135 -8.35 20.51 -9.69
N LYS A 136 -9.51 21.14 -9.45
CA LYS A 136 -9.61 22.61 -9.33
C LYS A 136 -9.14 23.15 -7.97
N SER A 137 -8.82 22.27 -7.02
CA SER A 137 -8.43 22.63 -5.66
C SER A 137 -7.21 21.85 -5.21
N ARG A 138 -6.61 22.25 -4.08
CA ARG A 138 -5.62 21.38 -3.43
C ARG A 138 -6.30 20.10 -2.97
N ALA A 139 -5.58 18.98 -3.04
CA ALA A 139 -6.06 17.67 -2.64
C ALA A 139 -5.08 17.03 -1.66
N ASN A 140 -5.59 16.25 -0.71
CA ASN A 140 -4.75 15.37 0.08
C ASN A 140 -4.67 14.02 -0.66
N LEU A 141 -3.45 13.55 -0.87
CA LEU A 141 -3.18 12.32 -1.58
C LEU A 141 -2.49 11.35 -0.63
N SER A 142 -2.75 10.07 -0.78
CA SER A 142 -2.08 9.01 -0.02
C SER A 142 -1.55 7.93 -0.94
N VAL A 143 -0.55 7.19 -0.49
CA VAL A 143 -0.14 5.92 -1.08
C VAL A 143 -0.19 4.84 0.00
N GLY A 144 -0.60 3.64 -0.38
CA GLY A 144 -0.86 2.56 0.57
C GLY A 144 -1.12 1.24 -0.14
N PHE A 145 -1.50 0.24 0.64
CA PHE A 145 -1.78 -1.10 0.14
C PHE A 145 -3.28 -1.38 0.11
N VAL A 146 -3.73 -2.09 -0.92
CA VAL A 146 -5.07 -2.67 -0.99
C VAL A 146 -4.99 -4.12 -0.50
N ARG A 147 -5.75 -4.42 0.55
CA ARG A 147 -5.94 -5.77 1.09
C ARG A 147 -7.31 -6.30 0.65
N GLY A 148 -7.48 -7.62 0.70
CA GLY A 148 -8.73 -8.28 0.32
C GLY A 148 -8.95 -8.37 -1.19
N ASP A 149 -9.99 -9.10 -1.61
CA ASP A 149 -10.32 -9.32 -3.03
C ASP A 149 -11.80 -8.94 -3.27
N PHE A 150 -12.15 -8.53 -4.50
CA PHE A 150 -13.53 -8.16 -4.90
C PHE A 150 -14.20 -7.11 -4.02
N ILE A 151 -15.24 -7.48 -3.27
CA ILE A 151 -16.06 -6.60 -2.42
C ILE A 151 -15.42 -6.32 -1.06
N ASP A 152 -14.50 -7.18 -0.61
CA ASP A 152 -13.83 -7.07 0.69
C ASP A 152 -12.52 -6.27 0.58
N GLN A 153 -12.40 -5.44 -0.44
CA GLN A 153 -11.20 -4.66 -0.69
C GLN A 153 -11.10 -3.50 0.28
N ARG A 154 -10.01 -3.47 1.05
CA ARG A 154 -9.73 -2.42 2.02
C ARG A 154 -8.42 -1.74 1.69
N TYR A 155 -8.47 -0.42 1.51
CA TYR A 155 -7.28 0.40 1.32
C TYR A 155 -6.72 0.85 2.66
N ASP A 156 -5.42 0.65 2.84
CA ASP A 156 -4.66 0.95 4.05
C ASP A 156 -3.57 1.98 3.69
N PRO A 157 -3.80 3.29 3.93
CA PRO A 157 -2.85 4.35 3.59
C PRO A 157 -1.62 4.28 4.50
N MET A 158 -0.44 4.39 3.91
CA MET A 158 0.84 4.38 4.64
C MET A 158 1.52 5.74 4.67
N LEU A 159 1.41 6.50 3.59
CA LEU A 159 2.03 7.81 3.45
C LEU A 159 1.03 8.79 2.86
N VAL A 160 1.00 10.01 3.38
CA VAL A 160 -0.01 11.02 3.04
C VAL A 160 0.68 12.35 2.78
N TRP A 161 0.33 12.97 1.67
CA TRP A 161 0.71 14.33 1.30
C TRP A 161 -0.50 15.23 1.43
N ARG A 162 -0.38 16.28 2.26
CA ARG A 162 -1.44 17.26 2.45
C ARG A 162 -1.28 18.44 1.49
N GLY A 163 -2.39 18.96 0.99
CA GLY A 163 -2.44 20.21 0.24
C GLY A 163 -1.68 20.19 -1.10
N VAL A 164 -1.65 19.04 -1.79
CA VAL A 164 -0.97 18.88 -3.08
C VAL A 164 -1.51 19.92 -4.07
N GLY A 165 -0.58 20.69 -4.63
CA GLY A 165 -0.87 21.90 -5.43
C GLY A 165 -1.70 21.65 -6.68
N LEU A 166 -2.13 22.74 -7.31
CA LEU A 166 -2.84 22.74 -8.58
C LEU A 166 -1.93 22.34 -9.76
N PRO A 167 -2.50 21.94 -10.91
CA PRO A 167 -1.72 21.56 -12.09
C PRO A 167 -0.73 22.65 -12.56
N MET A 168 -1.03 23.94 -12.33
CA MET A 168 -0.13 25.06 -12.65
C MET A 168 1.02 25.27 -11.64
N SER A 169 1.04 24.53 -10.52
CA SER A 169 1.99 24.70 -9.41
C SER A 169 2.84 23.46 -9.10
N LEU A 170 3.04 22.56 -10.07
CA LEU A 170 3.81 21.32 -9.87
C LEU A 170 3.22 20.38 -8.79
N GLY A 171 1.89 20.23 -8.73
CA GLY A 171 1.20 19.26 -7.87
C GLY A 171 1.38 17.80 -8.32
N ILE A 172 2.62 17.31 -8.34
CA ILE A 172 2.99 15.96 -8.79
C ILE A 172 3.67 15.21 -7.66
N ILE A 173 3.09 14.07 -7.28
CA ILE A 173 3.74 13.11 -6.40
C ILE A 173 4.42 12.07 -7.27
N ARG A 174 5.71 11.84 -7.02
CA ARG A 174 6.47 10.75 -7.62
C ARG A 174 6.93 9.83 -6.50
N VAL A 175 6.46 8.58 -6.54
CA VAL A 175 6.90 7.53 -5.62
C VAL A 175 7.70 6.53 -6.43
N CYS A 176 8.91 6.20 -5.98
CA CYS A 176 9.66 5.10 -6.57
C CYS A 176 9.21 3.81 -5.87
N ALA A 177 8.51 2.93 -6.59
CA ALA A 177 8.35 1.56 -6.17
C ALA A 177 9.28 0.70 -7.02
N ARG A 178 10.33 0.16 -6.39
CA ARG A 178 11.03 -1.00 -6.97
C ARG A 178 10.05 -2.16 -6.88
N ASP A 179 9.47 -2.53 -8.01
CA ASP A 179 8.95 -3.87 -8.16
C ASP A 179 10.15 -4.81 -8.04
N VAL A 180 10.11 -5.75 -7.09
CA VAL A 180 11.17 -6.76 -6.90
C VAL A 180 10.90 -7.98 -7.80
N ASP A 181 10.05 -7.82 -8.81
CA ASP A 181 9.77 -8.82 -9.82
C ASP A 181 10.60 -8.53 -11.10
N GLY A 182 11.79 -9.14 -11.19
CA GLY A 182 12.60 -9.25 -12.42
C GLY A 182 13.92 -8.49 -12.44
#